data_AF-A0A7J4I1C0-F1
#
_entry.id   AF-A0A7J4I1C0-F1
#
_cell.length_a   1.000
_cell.length_b   1.000
_cell.length_c   1.000
_cell.angle_alpha   90.00
_cell.angle_beta   90.00
_cell.angle_gamma   90.00
#
_symmetry.space_group_name_H-M   'P 1'
#
loop_
_entity.id
_entity.type
_entity.pdbx_description
1 polymer ?
#
loop_
_entity_poly.entity_id
_entity_poly.type
_entity_poly.pdbx_seq_one_letter_code
_entity_poly.pdbx_strand_id
1 'polypeptide(L)'
;MILKNFEIHIVHYELLKERRSYLEKRLKYFGLEKFCFWHIQKINQDFSNLKKKYYKFDKDIWTERIKFSHDKITPSIMPRELSHGDMKLGINELKLFDFLAERKGNNIYLILEDDVILEENFLDKLKKILRILPKDFDIAYTDFGVNDAKKYLSVDNLQFKKLDKNHKKTRTTASFFINSKSAKKFSRDIKPFTLPLDHELRYWEVKKNYNTYWLNGYLTYQGTIYGDIYPSSLFPTRVKEYYQRIPFYKKIILDFIKNTEAKRFNKSIFSKIQVNLLDLLIFLKNSIHVLDKR
;
A
#
# COMPACT_ATOMS: atom_id res chain seq x y z
N MET A 1 -11.79 23.91 8.58
CA MET A 1 -11.05 24.55 7.47
C MET A 1 -9.73 23.83 7.08
N ILE A 2 -9.54 22.54 7.42
CA ILE A 2 -8.27 21.81 7.19
C ILE A 2 -8.11 21.28 5.75
N LEU A 3 -9.20 21.00 5.04
CA LEU A 3 -9.17 20.33 3.72
C LEU A 3 -9.13 21.28 2.52
N LYS A 4 -9.06 22.61 2.72
CA LYS A 4 -9.29 23.58 1.62
C LYS A 4 -8.21 23.51 0.52
N ASN A 5 -7.02 23.02 0.83
CA ASN A 5 -5.89 22.85 -0.10
C ASN A 5 -5.37 21.40 -0.13
N PHE A 6 -6.25 20.44 0.09
CA PHE A 6 -5.92 19.02 0.17
C PHE A 6 -6.56 18.27 -1.02
N GLU A 7 -5.74 17.57 -1.79
CA GLU A 7 -6.19 16.74 -2.91
C GLU A 7 -5.79 15.27 -2.65
N ILE A 8 -6.68 14.34 -3.00
CA ILE A 8 -6.44 12.90 -2.98
C ILE A 8 -6.26 12.45 -4.42
N HIS A 9 -5.12 11.86 -4.75
CA HIS A 9 -4.83 11.33 -6.08
C HIS A 9 -4.83 9.81 -6.03
N ILE A 10 -5.63 9.19 -6.89
CA ILE A 10 -5.82 7.74 -6.87
C ILE A 10 -5.24 7.17 -8.16
N VAL A 11 -4.22 6.32 -8.03
CA VAL A 11 -3.63 5.59 -9.15
C VAL A 11 -4.44 4.31 -9.36
N HIS A 12 -4.99 4.14 -10.55
CA HIS A 12 -5.94 3.06 -10.81
C HIS A 12 -5.72 2.38 -12.16
N TYR A 13 -5.81 1.04 -12.16
CA TYR A 13 -5.79 0.26 -13.38
C TYR A 13 -7.21 -0.03 -13.90
N GLU A 14 -7.51 0.39 -15.14
CA GLU A 14 -8.85 0.39 -15.74
C GLU A 14 -9.64 -0.94 -15.63
N LEU A 15 -8.96 -2.09 -15.62
CA LEU A 15 -9.62 -3.40 -15.50
C LEU A 15 -10.14 -3.69 -14.09
N LEU A 16 -9.65 -3.02 -13.05
CA LEU A 16 -9.96 -3.33 -11.66
C LEU A 16 -11.23 -2.60 -11.18
N LYS A 17 -12.33 -2.81 -11.91
CA LYS A 17 -13.61 -2.09 -11.70
C LYS A 17 -14.15 -2.21 -10.27
N GLU A 18 -13.97 -3.37 -9.64
CA GLU A 18 -14.44 -3.62 -8.27
C GLU A 18 -13.71 -2.77 -7.23
N ARG A 19 -12.39 -2.63 -7.39
CA ARG A 19 -11.53 -1.78 -6.55
C ARG A 19 -11.94 -0.32 -6.61
N ARG A 20 -12.15 0.18 -7.83
CA ARG A 20 -12.66 1.52 -8.06
C ARG A 20 -14.04 1.73 -7.45
N SER A 21 -14.98 0.81 -7.70
CA SER A 21 -16.35 0.89 -7.17
C SER A 21 -16.36 0.93 -5.64
N TYR A 22 -15.53 0.12 -4.98
CA TYR A 22 -15.35 0.16 -3.54
C TYR A 22 -14.84 1.53 -3.06
N LEU A 23 -13.73 2.01 -3.63
CA LEU A 23 -13.13 3.28 -3.21
C LEU A 23 -14.04 4.46 -3.47
N GLU A 24 -14.72 4.53 -4.62
CA GLU A 24 -15.69 5.60 -4.92
C GLU A 24 -16.81 5.63 -3.87
N LYS A 25 -17.36 4.47 -3.49
CA LYS A 25 -18.37 4.38 -2.43
C LYS A 25 -17.85 4.86 -1.07
N ARG A 26 -16.62 4.46 -0.69
CA ARG A 26 -16.02 4.87 0.59
C ARG A 26 -15.67 6.35 0.62
N LEU A 27 -15.11 6.89 -0.45
CA LEU A 27 -14.80 8.32 -0.55
C LEU A 27 -16.07 9.17 -0.49
N LYS A 28 -17.14 8.73 -1.16
CA LYS A 28 -18.47 9.36 -1.06
C LYS A 28 -19.04 9.27 0.36
N TYR A 29 -18.91 8.12 1.02
CA TYR A 29 -19.33 7.95 2.41
C TYR A 29 -18.66 8.97 3.35
N PHE A 30 -17.40 9.32 3.10
CA PHE A 30 -16.68 10.35 3.86
C PHE A 30 -16.87 11.79 3.36
N GLY A 31 -17.65 12.02 2.30
CA GLY A 31 -17.82 13.34 1.69
C GLY A 31 -16.52 13.89 1.08
N LEU A 32 -15.65 13.01 0.57
CA LEU A 32 -14.34 13.34 0.04
C LEU A 32 -14.28 13.36 -1.50
N GLU A 33 -15.37 13.02 -2.19
CA GLU A 33 -15.42 12.86 -3.64
C GLU A 33 -14.91 14.08 -4.42
N LYS A 34 -15.20 15.29 -3.93
CA LYS A 34 -14.78 16.56 -4.56
C LYS A 34 -13.29 16.86 -4.42
N PHE A 35 -12.57 16.14 -3.57
CA PHE A 35 -11.13 16.28 -3.38
C PHE A 35 -10.35 15.19 -4.13
N CYS A 36 -11.03 14.26 -4.82
CA CYS A 36 -10.42 13.08 -5.41
C CYS A 36 -10.17 13.23 -6.91
N PHE A 37 -8.97 12.86 -7.35
CA PHE A 37 -8.54 12.88 -8.75
C PHE A 37 -8.05 11.51 -9.17
N TRP A 38 -8.72 10.89 -10.15
CA TRP A 38 -8.40 9.56 -10.63
C TRP A 38 -7.38 9.61 -11.77
N HIS A 39 -6.27 8.89 -11.61
CA HIS A 39 -5.21 8.72 -12.60
C HIS A 39 -5.36 7.33 -13.19
N ILE A 40 -6.27 7.22 -14.15
CA ILE A 40 -6.68 5.94 -14.75
C ILE A 40 -5.70 5.54 -15.84
N GLN A 41 -5.13 4.35 -15.69
CA GLN A 41 -4.36 3.71 -16.72
C GLN A 41 -5.24 2.89 -17.65
N LYS A 42 -5.28 3.33 -18.91
CA LYS A 42 -6.02 2.66 -19.98
C LYS A 42 -5.30 1.40 -20.46
N ILE A 43 -6.07 0.39 -20.85
CA ILE A 43 -5.58 -0.90 -21.37
C ILE A 43 -4.81 -0.69 -22.67
N ASN A 44 -5.39 0.09 -23.59
CA ASN A 44 -4.91 0.30 -24.96
C ASN A 44 -3.95 1.49 -25.11
N GLN A 45 -3.40 2.01 -24.01
CA GLN A 45 -2.39 3.06 -24.11
C GLN A 45 -1.13 2.48 -24.77
N ASP A 46 -0.61 3.14 -25.80
CA ASP A 46 0.67 2.78 -26.42
C ASP A 46 1.77 2.78 -25.36
N PHE A 47 2.15 1.58 -24.97
CA PHE A 47 3.10 1.32 -23.91
C PHE A 47 4.55 1.38 -24.43
N SER A 48 4.77 1.20 -25.72
CA SER A 48 6.10 1.06 -26.30
C SER A 48 6.92 2.35 -26.15
N ASN A 49 6.33 3.48 -26.49
CA ASN A 49 6.94 4.80 -26.37
C ASN A 49 7.10 5.23 -24.90
N LEU A 50 6.13 4.89 -24.05
CA LEU A 50 6.21 5.17 -22.62
C LEU A 50 7.30 4.35 -21.94
N LYS A 51 7.42 3.06 -22.26
CA LYS A 51 8.47 2.17 -21.73
C LYS A 51 9.85 2.78 -22.00
N LYS A 52 10.13 3.19 -23.24
CA LYS A 52 11.42 3.82 -23.62
C LYS A 52 11.76 5.06 -22.78
N LYS A 53 10.75 5.87 -22.42
CA LYS A 53 10.95 7.10 -21.65
C LYS A 53 11.14 6.85 -20.15
N TYR A 54 10.38 5.91 -19.58
CA TYR A 54 10.27 5.78 -18.12
C TYR A 54 11.00 4.57 -17.56
N TYR A 55 11.21 3.50 -18.32
CA TYR A 55 11.74 2.24 -17.81
C TYR A 55 12.94 1.75 -18.63
N LYS A 56 13.98 1.32 -17.92
CA LYS A 56 15.13 0.63 -18.51
C LYS A 56 15.60 -0.46 -17.57
N PHE A 57 15.55 -1.70 -18.03
CA PHE A 57 16.18 -2.80 -17.32
C PHE A 57 17.70 -2.73 -17.50
N ASP A 58 18.41 -2.83 -16.37
CA ASP A 58 19.86 -2.93 -16.33
C ASP A 58 20.23 -3.71 -15.05
N LYS A 59 20.89 -4.86 -15.22
CA LYS A 59 21.18 -5.79 -14.13
C LYS A 59 22.18 -5.22 -13.12
N ASP A 60 23.14 -4.44 -13.59
CA ASP A 60 24.20 -3.88 -12.75
C ASP A 60 23.64 -2.72 -11.94
N ILE A 61 22.86 -1.84 -12.57
CA ILE A 61 22.13 -0.77 -11.88
C ILE A 61 21.14 -1.36 -10.88
N TRP A 62 20.39 -2.40 -11.24
CA TRP A 62 19.48 -3.08 -10.30
C TRP A 62 20.23 -3.55 -9.05
N THR A 63 21.35 -4.26 -9.26
CA THR A 63 22.15 -4.84 -8.18
C THR A 63 22.76 -3.76 -7.29
N GLU A 64 23.28 -2.67 -7.88
CA GLU A 64 23.77 -1.50 -7.15
C GLU A 64 22.68 -0.91 -6.26
N ARG A 65 21.51 -0.59 -6.86
CA ARG A 65 20.41 0.07 -6.15
C ARG A 65 19.88 -0.76 -4.99
N ILE A 66 19.72 -2.08 -5.17
CA ILE A 66 19.28 -2.98 -4.11
C ILE A 66 20.33 -3.09 -3.00
N LYS A 67 21.62 -3.30 -3.31
CA LYS A 67 22.68 -3.39 -2.29
C LYS A 67 22.81 -2.10 -1.47
N PHE A 68 22.54 -0.96 -2.08
CA PHE A 68 22.56 0.32 -1.41
C PHE A 68 21.39 0.51 -0.42
N SER A 69 20.22 -0.02 -0.76
CA SER A 69 18.96 0.23 -0.04
C SER A 69 18.45 -0.91 0.83
N HIS A 70 19.02 -2.11 0.70
CA HIS A 70 18.60 -3.34 1.38
C HIS A 70 19.78 -4.05 2.06
N ASP A 71 19.53 -4.72 3.19
CA ASP A 71 20.57 -5.51 3.88
C ASP A 71 20.81 -6.88 3.25
N LYS A 72 19.78 -7.45 2.62
CA LYS A 72 19.83 -8.79 2.04
C LYS A 72 19.03 -8.81 0.74
N ILE A 73 19.57 -9.48 -0.27
CA ILE A 73 18.87 -9.76 -1.51
C ILE A 73 18.03 -11.02 -1.29
N THR A 74 16.71 -10.89 -1.38
CA THR A 74 15.77 -12.02 -1.38
C THR A 74 15.41 -12.40 -2.82
N PRO A 75 14.87 -13.61 -3.06
CA PRO A 75 14.40 -14.00 -4.39
C PRO A 75 13.41 -13.01 -5.02
N SER A 76 12.58 -12.34 -4.20
CA SER A 76 11.59 -11.36 -4.65
C SER A 76 12.19 -10.06 -5.21
N ILE A 77 13.46 -9.77 -4.92
CA ILE A 77 14.16 -8.54 -5.35
C ILE A 77 15.42 -8.84 -6.19
N MET A 78 15.55 -10.07 -6.68
CA MET A 78 16.58 -10.43 -7.65
C MET A 78 16.39 -9.67 -8.97
N PRO A 79 17.48 -9.32 -9.68
CA PRO A 79 17.39 -8.66 -10.97
C PRO A 79 16.52 -9.44 -11.95
N ARG A 80 15.49 -8.78 -12.49
CA ARG A 80 14.60 -9.32 -13.51
C ARG A 80 14.03 -8.18 -14.36
N GLU A 81 13.57 -8.49 -15.56
CA GLU A 81 12.69 -7.55 -16.24
C GLU A 81 11.37 -7.46 -15.45
N LEU A 82 10.90 -6.23 -15.26
CA LEU A 82 9.60 -5.98 -14.65
C LEU A 82 8.47 -6.56 -15.49
N SER A 83 7.42 -7.03 -14.83
CA SER A 83 6.23 -7.46 -15.54
C SER A 83 5.58 -6.27 -16.23
N HIS A 84 4.75 -6.53 -17.24
CA HIS A 84 3.97 -5.46 -17.88
C HIS A 84 3.15 -4.65 -16.88
N GLY A 85 2.58 -5.32 -15.87
CA GLY A 85 1.83 -4.68 -14.78
C GLY A 85 2.71 -3.80 -13.88
N ASP A 86 3.87 -4.31 -13.44
CA ASP A 86 4.81 -3.56 -12.59
C ASP A 86 5.29 -2.28 -13.29
N MET A 87 5.68 -2.40 -14.57
CA MET A 87 6.12 -1.26 -15.35
C MET A 87 4.97 -0.27 -15.54
N LYS A 88 3.77 -0.76 -15.86
CA LYS A 88 2.59 0.07 -16.03
C LYS A 88 2.25 0.87 -14.77
N LEU A 89 2.28 0.24 -13.60
CA LEU A 89 2.04 0.90 -12.32
C LEU A 89 3.08 2.01 -12.07
N GLY A 90 4.37 1.66 -12.19
CA GLY A 90 5.46 2.61 -12.00
C GLY A 90 5.40 3.82 -12.95
N ILE A 91 5.01 3.60 -14.21
CA ILE A 91 4.82 4.69 -15.18
C ILE A 91 3.68 5.63 -14.77
N ASN A 92 2.56 5.11 -14.29
CA ASN A 92 1.43 5.97 -13.90
C ASN A 92 1.79 6.85 -12.71
N GLU A 93 2.46 6.28 -11.72
CA GLU A 93 2.84 7.04 -10.53
C GLU A 93 3.92 8.07 -10.85
N LEU A 94 4.86 7.78 -11.77
CA LEU A 94 5.81 8.78 -12.26
C LEU A 94 5.18 9.87 -13.13
N LYS A 95 4.15 9.55 -13.91
CA LYS A 95 3.34 10.58 -14.60
C LYS A 95 2.57 11.45 -13.61
N LEU A 96 2.08 10.85 -12.53
CA LEU A 96 1.47 11.60 -11.44
C LEU A 96 2.49 12.53 -10.79
N PHE A 97 3.73 12.08 -10.56
CA PHE A 97 4.79 12.95 -10.05
C PHE A 97 5.12 14.09 -11.01
N ASP A 98 5.14 13.86 -12.34
CA ASP A 98 5.25 14.94 -13.33
C ASP A 98 4.13 15.96 -13.18
N PHE A 99 2.88 15.47 -13.18
CA PHE A 99 1.70 16.30 -13.05
C PHE A 99 1.73 17.15 -11.77
N LEU A 100 2.12 16.56 -10.64
CA LEU A 100 2.20 17.26 -9.36
C LEU A 100 3.41 18.22 -9.28
N ALA A 101 4.50 17.93 -10.01
CA ALA A 101 5.69 18.77 -10.08
C ALA A 101 5.45 20.11 -10.80
N GLU A 102 4.47 20.16 -11.70
CA GLU A 102 4.07 21.36 -12.43
C GLU A 102 3.10 22.26 -11.63
N ARG A 103 2.50 21.74 -10.56
CA ARG A 103 1.60 22.50 -9.70
C ARG A 103 2.38 23.57 -8.92
N LYS A 104 1.81 24.77 -8.85
CA LYS A 104 2.37 25.89 -8.06
C LYS A 104 1.95 25.78 -6.59
N GLY A 105 2.84 26.23 -5.70
CA GLY A 105 2.59 26.27 -4.26
C GLY A 105 3.10 25.04 -3.51
N ASN A 106 2.78 24.97 -2.22
CA ASN A 106 3.18 23.89 -1.32
C ASN A 106 1.97 23.03 -0.92
N ASN A 107 1.17 22.65 -1.92
CA ASN A 107 0.01 21.79 -1.68
C ASN A 107 0.47 20.41 -1.21
N ILE A 108 -0.34 19.82 -0.34
CA ILE A 108 -0.15 18.47 0.19
C ILE A 108 -1.11 17.55 -0.55
N TYR A 109 -0.56 16.48 -1.10
CA TYR A 109 -1.30 15.46 -1.84
C TYR A 109 -1.26 14.16 -1.07
N LEU A 110 -2.41 13.52 -0.87
CA LEU A 110 -2.47 12.12 -0.47
C LEU A 110 -2.55 11.27 -1.74
N ILE A 111 -1.60 10.37 -1.93
CA ILE A 111 -1.60 9.42 -3.02
C ILE A 111 -2.12 8.08 -2.49
N LEU A 112 -3.05 7.47 -3.21
CA LEU A 112 -3.62 6.15 -2.91
C LEU A 112 -3.52 5.24 -4.14
N GLU A 113 -3.20 3.97 -3.92
CA GLU A 113 -3.43 2.91 -4.92
C GLU A 113 -4.88 2.41 -4.87
N ASP A 114 -5.31 1.71 -5.91
CA ASP A 114 -6.71 1.29 -6.04
C ASP A 114 -7.13 0.16 -5.07
N ASP A 115 -6.20 -0.50 -4.41
CA ASP A 115 -6.50 -1.59 -3.48
C ASP A 115 -6.46 -1.20 -2.01
N VAL A 116 -6.33 0.09 -1.69
CA VAL A 116 -6.40 0.54 -0.30
C VAL A 116 -7.79 0.33 0.29
N ILE A 117 -7.82 -0.04 1.56
CA ILE A 117 -9.05 -0.17 2.34
C ILE A 117 -9.16 0.98 3.32
N LEU A 118 -10.31 1.64 3.33
CA LEU A 118 -10.60 2.81 4.17
C LEU A 118 -11.52 2.39 5.31
N GLU A 119 -11.00 2.36 6.55
CA GLU A 119 -11.77 2.01 7.76
C GLU A 119 -12.82 3.09 8.12
N GLU A 120 -13.79 2.74 8.97
CA GLU A 120 -14.87 3.66 9.39
C GLU A 120 -14.37 4.98 9.98
N ASN A 121 -13.22 4.97 10.68
CA ASN A 121 -12.61 6.17 11.25
C ASN A 121 -11.58 6.85 10.35
N PHE A 122 -11.51 6.49 9.05
CA PHE A 122 -10.54 7.02 8.09
C PHE A 122 -10.50 8.55 8.07
N LEU A 123 -11.67 9.21 7.97
CA LEU A 123 -11.72 10.67 7.89
C LEU A 123 -11.15 11.35 9.15
N ASP A 124 -11.41 10.78 10.32
CA ASP A 124 -10.90 11.33 11.58
C ASP A 124 -9.40 11.08 11.74
N LYS A 125 -8.92 9.89 11.33
CA LYS A 125 -7.49 9.61 11.23
C LYS A 125 -6.80 10.58 10.28
N LEU A 126 -7.35 10.79 9.10
CA LEU A 126 -6.82 11.72 8.10
C LEU A 126 -6.69 13.13 8.65
N LYS A 127 -7.74 13.65 9.31
CA LYS A 127 -7.70 14.98 9.95
C LYS A 127 -6.62 15.06 11.04
N LYS A 128 -6.46 14.02 11.86
CA LYS A 128 -5.40 13.95 12.88
C LYS A 128 -4.01 13.95 12.24
N ILE A 129 -3.82 13.11 11.23
CA ILE A 129 -2.56 12.96 10.48
C ILE A 129 -2.14 14.28 9.83
N LEU A 130 -3.07 14.98 9.17
CA LEU A 130 -2.78 16.28 8.55
C LEU A 130 -2.29 17.34 9.56
N ARG A 131 -2.71 17.25 10.83
CA ARG A 131 -2.25 18.18 11.89
C ARG A 131 -0.83 17.85 12.38
N ILE A 132 -0.41 16.59 12.30
CA ILE A 132 0.89 16.12 12.80
C ILE A 132 1.89 15.85 11.67
N LEU A 133 1.51 16.09 10.41
CA LEU A 133 2.37 15.88 9.26
C LEU A 133 3.63 16.76 9.40
N PRO A 134 4.86 16.18 9.36
CA PRO A 134 6.09 16.94 9.50
C PRO A 134 6.18 18.02 8.42
N LYS A 135 6.60 19.24 8.76
CA LYS A 135 6.64 20.35 7.80
C LYS A 135 7.75 20.22 6.75
N ASP A 136 8.80 19.47 7.06
CA ASP A 136 9.99 19.28 6.22
C ASP A 136 9.91 18.01 5.36
N PHE A 137 8.81 17.26 5.40
CA PHE A 137 8.69 15.98 4.68
C PHE A 137 8.88 16.13 3.17
N ASP A 138 9.58 15.16 2.60
CA ASP A 138 9.58 14.93 1.15
C ASP A 138 8.50 13.90 0.78
N ILE A 139 8.40 12.83 1.59
CA ILE A 139 7.38 11.79 1.46
C ILE A 139 7.04 11.23 2.85
N ALA A 140 5.76 10.94 3.09
CA ALA A 140 5.30 10.41 4.37
C ALA A 140 4.34 9.23 4.17
N TYR A 141 4.82 8.01 4.44
CA TYR A 141 4.06 6.79 4.24
C TYR A 141 3.02 6.57 5.34
N THR A 142 1.81 6.18 4.94
CA THR A 142 0.68 5.98 5.84
C THR A 142 -0.06 4.65 5.67
N ASP A 143 0.39 3.82 4.75
CA ASP A 143 -0.07 2.43 4.65
C ASP A 143 0.53 1.55 5.76
N PHE A 144 -0.24 0.56 6.22
CA PHE A 144 0.22 -0.42 7.21
C PHE A 144 1.44 -1.23 6.71
N GLY A 145 1.50 -1.56 5.42
CA GLY A 145 2.59 -2.32 4.80
C GLY A 145 2.78 -3.74 5.36
N VAL A 146 3.74 -4.50 4.85
CA VAL A 146 3.97 -5.93 5.21
C VAL A 146 4.87 -6.11 6.44
N ASN A 147 5.72 -5.13 6.73
CA ASN A 147 6.97 -5.38 7.46
C ASN A 147 6.94 -5.16 8.98
N ASP A 148 5.85 -4.67 9.57
CA ASP A 148 5.85 -4.27 10.99
C ASP A 148 4.57 -4.60 11.79
N ALA A 149 3.81 -5.61 11.35
CA ALA A 149 2.55 -6.02 11.99
C ALA A 149 2.65 -6.39 13.49
N LYS A 150 3.85 -6.65 14.02
CA LYS A 150 4.06 -7.06 15.42
C LYS A 150 4.30 -5.90 16.41
N LYS A 151 4.60 -4.68 15.96
CA LYS A 151 4.99 -3.56 16.85
C LYS A 151 4.03 -2.36 16.90
N TYR A 152 3.05 -2.26 15.99
CA TYR A 152 2.30 -1.01 15.79
C TYR A 152 0.78 -1.19 15.80
N LEU A 153 0.28 -2.09 16.64
CA LEU A 153 -1.15 -2.40 16.77
C LEU A 153 -1.95 -1.37 17.59
N SER A 154 -1.32 -0.38 18.24
CA SER A 154 -2.08 0.68 18.88
C SER A 154 -2.50 1.71 17.84
N VAL A 155 -3.71 1.55 17.31
CA VAL A 155 -4.39 2.44 16.35
C VAL A 155 -4.45 3.90 16.84
N ASP A 156 -4.24 4.14 18.14
CA ASP A 156 -4.31 5.44 18.78
C ASP A 156 -3.00 6.22 18.84
N ASN A 157 -1.84 5.59 18.59
CA ASN A 157 -0.53 6.26 18.62
C ASN A 157 -0.10 6.75 17.23
N LEU A 158 -0.91 7.60 16.61
CA LEU A 158 -0.57 8.26 15.35
C LEU A 158 0.58 9.24 15.56
N GLN A 159 1.78 8.84 15.16
CA GLN A 159 2.98 9.69 15.21
C GLN A 159 3.87 9.42 14.01
N PHE A 160 4.43 10.47 13.41
CA PHE A 160 5.43 10.30 12.36
C PHE A 160 6.81 10.06 12.96
N LYS A 161 7.51 9.04 12.45
CA LYS A 161 8.95 8.84 12.70
C LYS A 161 9.70 9.10 11.40
N LYS A 162 10.78 9.87 11.49
CA LYS A 162 11.72 10.02 10.39
C LYS A 162 12.42 8.68 10.13
N LEU A 163 12.45 8.24 8.89
CA LEU A 163 13.23 7.06 8.51
C LEU A 163 14.70 7.47 8.39
N ASP A 164 15.54 6.77 9.15
CA ASP A 164 17.00 6.91 9.04
C ASP A 164 17.45 6.49 7.63
N LYS A 165 18.51 7.13 7.11
CA LYS A 165 19.22 6.67 5.91
C LYS A 165 19.70 5.22 6.04
N ASN A 166 20.01 4.77 7.25
CA ASN A 166 20.40 3.39 7.55
C ASN A 166 19.22 2.41 7.58
N HIS A 167 17.97 2.88 7.48
CA HIS A 167 16.79 2.01 7.48
C HIS A 167 16.67 1.25 6.16
N LYS A 168 17.12 0.01 6.08
CA LYS A 168 17.16 -0.73 4.80
C LYS A 168 15.90 -1.54 4.47
N LYS A 169 14.72 -1.03 4.85
CA LYS A 169 13.43 -1.64 4.52
C LYS A 169 12.61 -0.73 3.62
N THR A 170 12.13 -1.27 2.51
CA THR A 170 11.16 -0.62 1.63
C THR A 170 9.79 -0.49 2.30
N ARG A 171 9.09 0.59 1.93
CA ARG A 171 7.68 0.85 2.25
C ARG A 171 6.86 0.72 0.98
N THR A 172 5.60 0.32 1.15
CA THR A 172 4.66 0.16 0.05
C THR A 172 4.14 1.53 -0.39
N THR A 173 3.91 1.69 -1.69
CA THR A 173 3.39 2.90 -2.35
C THR A 173 1.87 3.04 -2.25
N ALA A 174 1.20 2.10 -1.58
CA ALA A 174 -0.25 2.07 -1.48
C ALA A 174 -0.87 3.34 -0.89
N SER A 175 -0.21 3.99 0.07
CA SER A 175 -0.72 5.22 0.69
C SER A 175 0.41 6.08 1.26
N PHE A 176 0.54 7.31 0.77
CA PHE A 176 1.54 8.26 1.25
C PHE A 176 1.16 9.71 0.93
N PHE A 177 1.73 10.64 1.70
CA PHE A 177 1.69 12.06 1.39
C PHE A 177 2.93 12.52 0.62
N ILE A 178 2.74 13.45 -0.29
CA ILE A 178 3.80 14.14 -1.04
C ILE A 178 3.41 15.61 -1.26
N ASN A 179 4.39 16.47 -1.56
CA ASN A 179 4.17 17.85 -2.00
C ASN A 179 4.79 18.10 -3.39
N SER A 180 4.39 19.17 -4.07
CA SER A 180 4.86 19.48 -5.45
C SER A 180 6.38 19.54 -5.57
N LYS A 181 7.06 20.15 -4.58
CA LYS A 181 8.53 20.25 -4.56
C LYS A 181 9.18 18.86 -4.55
N SER A 182 8.60 17.94 -3.80
CA SER A 182 9.10 16.57 -3.65
C SER A 182 8.76 15.72 -4.86
N ALA A 183 7.54 15.86 -5.41
CA ALA A 183 7.17 15.23 -6.67
C ALA A 183 8.15 15.60 -7.80
N LYS A 184 8.58 16.87 -7.86
CA LYS A 184 9.60 17.33 -8.81
C LYS A 184 10.96 16.65 -8.60
N LYS A 185 11.39 16.47 -7.35
CA LYS A 185 12.63 15.74 -7.02
C LYS A 185 12.54 14.28 -7.48
N PHE A 186 11.50 13.57 -7.07
CA PHE A 186 11.32 12.15 -7.38
C PHE A 186 11.12 11.91 -8.88
N SER A 187 10.33 12.75 -9.57
CA SER A 187 10.15 12.65 -11.02
C SER A 187 11.48 12.74 -11.78
N ARG A 188 12.35 13.68 -11.40
CA ARG A 188 13.66 13.86 -12.02
C ARG A 188 14.61 12.72 -11.70
N ASP A 189 14.66 12.30 -10.44
CA ASP A 189 15.69 11.38 -9.96
C ASP A 189 15.38 9.92 -10.34
N ILE A 190 14.10 9.52 -10.35
CA ILE A 190 13.72 8.11 -10.58
C ILE A 190 13.85 7.71 -12.06
N LYS A 191 13.72 8.64 -13.01
CA LYS A 191 13.62 8.30 -14.44
C LYS A 191 14.98 8.15 -15.14
N PRO A 192 15.16 7.10 -15.98
CA PRO A 192 14.30 5.92 -16.08
C PRO A 192 14.46 5.02 -14.84
N PHE A 193 13.37 4.38 -14.43
CA PHE A 193 13.40 3.39 -13.35
C PHE A 193 13.85 2.02 -13.84
N THR A 194 14.42 1.25 -12.94
CA THR A 194 14.89 -0.12 -13.17
C THR A 194 14.23 -1.11 -12.22
N LEU A 195 14.01 -0.72 -10.96
CA LEU A 195 13.37 -1.53 -9.92
C LEU A 195 11.84 -1.37 -9.90
N PRO A 196 11.07 -2.25 -9.23
CA PRO A 196 9.72 -1.91 -8.82
C PRO A 196 9.72 -0.58 -8.04
N LEU A 197 8.68 0.24 -8.21
CA LEU A 197 8.74 1.66 -7.84
C LEU A 197 8.93 1.90 -6.32
N ASP A 198 8.39 1.03 -5.48
CA ASP A 198 8.61 1.04 -4.03
C ASP A 198 10.11 0.89 -3.67
N HIS A 199 10.82 0.00 -4.36
CA HIS A 199 12.27 -0.17 -4.21
C HIS A 199 13.08 0.97 -4.85
N GLU A 200 12.62 1.54 -5.97
CA GLU A 200 13.23 2.76 -6.53
C GLU A 200 13.16 3.93 -5.55
N LEU A 201 11.96 4.19 -5.01
CA LEU A 201 11.76 5.25 -4.03
C LEU A 201 12.73 5.07 -2.87
N ARG A 202 12.81 3.85 -2.30
CA ARG A 202 13.73 3.59 -1.19
C ARG A 202 15.19 3.87 -1.56
N TYR A 203 15.65 3.50 -2.76
CA TYR A 203 17.00 3.83 -3.21
C TYR A 203 17.25 5.33 -3.22
N TRP A 204 16.37 6.11 -3.84
CA TRP A 204 16.55 7.56 -3.96
C TRP A 204 16.40 8.30 -2.63
N GLU A 205 15.49 7.85 -1.77
CA GLU A 205 15.35 8.35 -0.40
C GLU A 205 16.66 8.26 0.37
N VAL A 206 17.31 7.08 0.35
CA VAL A 206 18.59 6.87 1.05
C VAL A 206 19.70 7.65 0.35
N LYS A 207 19.79 7.55 -0.98
CA LYS A 207 20.91 8.12 -1.76
C LYS A 207 20.96 9.64 -1.68
N LYS A 208 19.79 10.28 -1.65
CA LYS A 208 19.66 11.74 -1.59
C LYS A 208 19.34 12.26 -0.19
N ASN A 209 19.21 11.36 0.79
CA ASN A 209 18.84 11.68 2.16
C ASN A 209 17.56 12.52 2.22
N TYR A 210 16.52 12.07 1.51
CA TYR A 210 15.22 12.73 1.54
C TYR A 210 14.58 12.63 2.91
N ASN A 211 13.76 13.63 3.24
CA ASN A 211 13.01 13.70 4.48
C ASN A 211 11.82 12.72 4.42
N THR A 212 12.13 11.43 4.51
CA THR A 212 11.16 10.35 4.50
C THR A 212 10.64 10.10 5.90
N TYR A 213 9.32 10.06 6.03
CA TYR A 213 8.64 9.75 7.28
C TYR A 213 7.74 8.52 7.11
N TRP A 214 7.53 7.81 8.21
CA TRP A 214 6.50 6.78 8.31
C TRP A 214 5.49 7.14 9.38
N LEU A 215 4.29 6.61 9.28
CA LEU A 215 3.31 6.69 10.35
C LEU A 215 3.48 5.49 11.27
N ASN A 216 3.60 5.75 12.58
CA ASN A 216 3.31 4.76 13.60
C ASN A 216 1.78 4.60 13.68
N GLY A 217 1.27 3.39 13.44
CA GLY A 217 -0.13 3.14 13.10
C GLY A 217 -0.33 3.10 11.58
N TYR A 218 -1.55 3.35 11.12
CA TYR A 218 -1.87 3.38 9.68
C TYR A 218 -3.12 4.22 9.39
N LEU A 219 -3.12 4.83 8.22
CA LEU A 219 -4.29 5.47 7.62
C LEU A 219 -5.09 4.45 6.80
N THR A 220 -4.38 3.60 6.05
CA THR A 220 -4.95 2.57 5.17
C THR A 220 -4.21 1.25 5.35
N TYR A 221 -4.81 0.18 4.85
CA TYR A 221 -4.13 -1.09 4.60
C TYR A 221 -4.48 -1.61 3.21
N GLN A 222 -3.65 -2.48 2.67
CA GLN A 222 -3.85 -3.06 1.34
C GLN A 222 -4.83 -4.24 1.36
N GLY A 223 -5.88 -4.14 0.55
CA GLY A 223 -6.90 -5.17 0.37
C GLY A 223 -6.39 -6.42 -0.34
N THR A 224 -5.24 -6.35 -1.01
CA THR A 224 -4.56 -7.52 -1.61
C THR A 224 -3.64 -8.27 -0.63
N ILE A 225 -3.30 -7.66 0.51
CA ILE A 225 -2.37 -8.23 1.49
C ILE A 225 -3.08 -8.68 2.75
N TYR A 226 -4.04 -7.88 3.22
CA TYR A 226 -4.62 -8.00 4.56
C TYR A 226 -6.11 -8.34 4.57
N GLY A 227 -6.72 -8.55 3.40
CA GLY A 227 -8.06 -9.08 3.29
C GLY A 227 -8.15 -10.06 2.13
N ASP A 228 -9.06 -11.02 2.23
CA ASP A 228 -9.50 -11.85 1.10
C ASP A 228 -10.35 -11.03 0.10
N ILE A 229 -10.20 -9.70 0.08
CA ILE A 229 -11.07 -8.76 -0.63
C ILE A 229 -10.68 -8.72 -2.11
N TYR A 230 -9.38 -8.68 -2.42
CA TYR A 230 -8.89 -8.71 -3.79
C TYR A 230 -7.79 -9.76 -3.98
N PRO A 231 -7.82 -10.55 -5.06
CA PRO A 231 -6.73 -11.47 -5.37
C PRO A 231 -5.42 -10.71 -5.58
N SER A 232 -4.33 -11.28 -5.05
CA SER A 232 -2.96 -10.76 -5.21
C SER A 232 -2.17 -11.65 -6.17
N SER A 233 -1.33 -11.05 -7.02
CA SER A 233 -0.33 -11.80 -7.80
C SER A 233 0.72 -12.49 -6.91
N LEU A 234 0.84 -12.05 -5.66
CA LEU A 234 1.71 -12.64 -4.63
C LEU A 234 0.99 -13.66 -3.73
N PHE A 235 -0.29 -13.95 -4.00
CA PHE A 235 -1.10 -14.87 -3.19
C PHE A 235 -0.47 -16.27 -3.08
N PRO A 236 0.08 -16.91 -4.15
CA PRO A 236 0.68 -18.24 -4.03
C PRO A 236 1.91 -18.29 -3.09
N THR A 237 2.64 -17.20 -2.95
CA THR A 237 3.84 -17.11 -2.07
C THR A 237 3.51 -16.72 -0.63
N ARG A 238 2.38 -16.05 -0.38
CA ARG A 238 2.00 -15.51 0.94
C ARG A 238 1.07 -16.37 1.78
N VAL A 239 0.51 -17.42 1.19
CA VAL A 239 -0.17 -18.54 1.86
C VAL A 239 0.59 -18.96 3.13
N LYS A 240 1.91 -19.16 3.05
CA LYS A 240 2.74 -19.63 4.18
C LYS A 240 2.81 -18.65 5.36
N GLU A 241 2.78 -17.33 5.11
CA GLU A 241 2.77 -16.30 6.16
C GLU A 241 1.38 -16.07 6.75
N TYR A 242 0.32 -16.21 5.95
CA TYR A 242 -1.06 -16.17 6.40
C TYR A 242 -1.34 -17.29 7.41
N TYR A 243 -0.88 -18.53 7.12
CA TYR A 243 -0.99 -19.65 8.06
C TYR A 243 -0.20 -19.44 9.37
N GLN A 244 0.91 -18.68 9.34
CA GLN A 244 1.66 -18.33 10.56
C GLN A 244 0.90 -17.34 11.47
N ARG A 245 -0.13 -16.65 10.96
CA ARG A 245 -0.96 -15.71 11.73
C ARG A 245 -2.23 -16.35 12.31
N ILE A 246 -2.61 -17.55 11.86
CA ILE A 246 -3.75 -18.29 12.42
C ILE A 246 -3.63 -18.51 13.94
N PRO A 247 -2.46 -18.85 14.50
CA PRO A 247 -2.29 -18.95 15.96
C PRO A 247 -2.57 -17.64 16.69
N PHE A 248 -2.29 -16.48 16.07
CA PHE A 248 -2.51 -15.16 16.63
C PHE A 248 -4.00 -14.80 16.67
N TYR A 249 -4.73 -15.01 15.56
CA TYR A 249 -6.18 -14.81 15.54
C TYR A 249 -6.91 -15.77 16.47
N LYS A 250 -6.46 -17.03 16.54
CA LYS A 250 -6.96 -18.02 17.51
C LYS A 250 -6.77 -17.54 18.94
N LYS A 251 -5.62 -16.94 19.28
CA LYS A 251 -5.36 -16.39 20.61
C LYS A 251 -6.27 -15.21 20.93
N ILE A 252 -6.44 -14.25 20.03
CA ILE A 252 -7.33 -13.09 20.23
C ILE A 252 -8.77 -13.54 20.48
N ILE A 253 -9.27 -14.50 19.68
CA ILE A 253 -10.62 -15.03 19.82
C ILE A 253 -10.76 -15.76 21.17
N LEU A 254 -9.78 -16.57 21.57
CA LEU A 254 -9.80 -17.26 22.86
C LEU A 254 -9.70 -16.30 24.05
N ASP A 255 -8.90 -15.25 23.96
CA ASP A 255 -8.76 -14.23 25.00
C ASP A 255 -10.04 -13.37 25.10
N PHE A 256 -10.69 -13.07 23.97
CA PHE A 256 -12.00 -12.41 23.95
C PHE A 256 -13.08 -13.29 24.60
N ILE A 257 -13.11 -14.58 24.29
CA ILE A 257 -14.04 -15.56 24.89
C ILE A 257 -13.80 -15.72 26.39
N LYS A 258 -12.54 -15.65 26.86
CA LYS A 258 -12.21 -15.75 28.28
C LYS A 258 -12.54 -14.48 29.07
N ASN A 259 -12.38 -13.31 28.46
CA ASN A 259 -12.51 -12.02 29.14
C ASN A 259 -13.92 -11.41 29.05
N THR A 260 -14.74 -11.85 28.10
CA THR A 260 -16.18 -11.64 28.21
C THR A 260 -16.73 -12.79 29.05
N GLU A 261 -17.51 -12.50 30.11
CA GLU A 261 -18.20 -13.54 30.89
C GLU A 261 -19.23 -14.27 30.01
N ALA A 262 -18.76 -15.13 29.11
CA ALA A 262 -19.56 -15.86 28.13
C ALA A 262 -20.31 -17.04 28.76
N LYS A 263 -20.75 -16.91 30.02
CA LYS A 263 -21.77 -17.78 30.61
C LYS A 263 -23.19 -17.39 30.17
N ARG A 264 -23.39 -16.25 29.49
CA ARG A 264 -24.71 -15.74 29.08
C ARG A 264 -24.97 -15.58 27.59
N PHE A 265 -24.02 -15.94 26.71
CA PHE A 265 -24.30 -15.90 25.28
C PHE A 265 -25.01 -17.18 24.83
N ASN A 266 -26.28 -17.00 24.46
CA ASN A 266 -27.19 -18.01 23.94
C ASN A 266 -26.52 -18.79 22.78
N LYS A 267 -26.59 -20.13 22.82
CA LYS A 267 -25.97 -21.05 21.83
C LYS A 267 -26.27 -20.69 20.37
N SER A 268 -27.36 -19.97 20.09
CA SER A 268 -27.77 -19.57 18.74
C SER A 268 -26.92 -18.46 18.09
N ILE A 269 -26.16 -17.68 18.88
CA ILE A 269 -25.22 -16.69 18.33
C ILE A 269 -23.93 -17.38 17.90
N PHE A 270 -23.45 -18.36 18.67
CA PHE A 270 -22.28 -19.17 18.30
C PHE A 270 -22.55 -20.04 17.05
N SER A 271 -23.78 -20.52 16.83
CA SER A 271 -24.14 -21.19 15.58
C SER A 271 -24.23 -20.25 14.37
N LYS A 272 -24.32 -18.92 14.59
CA LYS A 272 -24.24 -17.91 13.52
C LYS A 272 -22.81 -17.43 13.26
N ILE A 273 -21.94 -17.47 14.27
CA ILE A 273 -20.48 -17.22 14.14
C ILE A 273 -19.75 -18.45 13.57
N GLN A 274 -20.41 -19.61 13.44
CA GLN A 274 -19.89 -20.77 12.70
C GLN A 274 -19.68 -20.53 11.20
N VAL A 275 -20.13 -19.38 10.67
CA VAL A 275 -19.68 -18.92 9.36
C VAL A 275 -18.20 -18.51 9.50
N ASN A 276 -17.34 -19.21 8.76
CA ASN A 276 -15.87 -19.04 8.61
C ASN A 276 -14.89 -19.98 9.34
N LEU A 277 -15.32 -21.07 9.99
CA LEU A 277 -14.38 -22.21 10.13
C LEU A 277 -14.75 -23.35 9.20
N LEU A 278 -16.03 -23.68 9.09
CA LEU A 278 -16.49 -24.73 8.19
C LEU A 278 -16.48 -24.27 6.73
N ASP A 279 -16.87 -23.02 6.44
CA ASP A 279 -16.75 -22.44 5.10
C ASP A 279 -15.28 -22.27 4.68
N LEU A 280 -14.41 -21.94 5.62
CA LEU A 280 -12.96 -21.89 5.41
C LEU A 280 -12.41 -23.30 5.13
N LEU A 281 -12.85 -24.33 5.86
CA LEU A 281 -12.48 -25.72 5.61
C LEU A 281 -13.05 -26.28 4.29
N ILE A 282 -14.26 -25.89 3.90
CA ILE A 282 -14.90 -26.26 2.63
C ILE A 282 -14.16 -25.59 1.46
N PHE A 283 -13.79 -24.31 1.59
CA PHE A 283 -12.97 -23.59 0.62
C PHE A 283 -11.57 -24.21 0.48
N LEU A 284 -10.94 -24.60 1.61
CA LEU A 284 -9.65 -25.29 1.63
C LEU A 284 -9.73 -26.68 0.95
N LYS A 285 -10.80 -27.44 1.18
CA LYS A 285 -11.00 -28.76 0.55
C LYS A 285 -11.19 -28.66 -0.97
N ASN A 286 -11.89 -27.62 -1.44
CA ASN A 286 -12.12 -27.40 -2.87
C ASN A 286 -10.91 -26.80 -3.59
N SER A 287 -10.05 -26.05 -2.89
CA SER A 287 -8.85 -25.44 -3.47
C SER A 287 -7.67 -26.42 -3.62
N ILE A 288 -7.63 -27.49 -2.81
CA ILE A 288 -6.59 -28.54 -2.89
C ILE A 288 -6.80 -29.43 -4.13
N HIS A 289 -8.05 -29.68 -4.55
CA HIS A 289 -8.32 -30.50 -5.74
C HIS A 289 -7.97 -29.85 -7.09
N VAL A 290 -7.75 -28.53 -7.12
CA VAL A 290 -7.36 -27.80 -8.35
C VAL A 290 -5.84 -27.86 -8.57
N LEU A 291 -5.05 -28.17 -7.55
CA LEU A 291 -3.58 -28.26 -7.63
C LEU A 291 -3.06 -29.65 -7.98
N ASP A 292 -3.91 -30.68 -7.94
CA ASP A 292 -3.54 -32.07 -8.28
C ASP A 292 -3.85 -32.45 -9.76
N LYS A 293 -4.23 -31.47 -10.58
CA LYS A 293 -4.47 -31.66 -12.03
C LYS A 293 -3.86 -30.54 -12.87
N ARG A 294 -2.56 -30.28 -12.69
CA ARG A 294 -1.70 -29.64 -13.70
C ARG A 294 -0.28 -30.17 -13.59
#